data_AF-A0A840NAP8-F1
#
_entry.id   AF-A0A840NAP8-F1
#
_cell.length_a   1.000
_cell.length_b   1.000
_cell.length_c   1.000
_cell.angle_alpha   90.00
_cell.angle_beta   90.00
_cell.angle_gamma   90.00
#
_symmetry.space_group_name_H-M   'P 1'
#
loop_
_entity.id
_entity.type
_entity.pdbx_description
1 polymer ?
#
loop_
_entity_poly.entity_id
_entity_poly.type
_entity_poly.pdbx_seq_one_letter_code
_entity_poly.pdbx_strand_id
1 'polypeptide(L)'
;MIFRQLFDSVSSTYTYLLASRQGGEALIIDPVLEKVDRYIQLLQDLDLKLIKAVDTHIHADHITGLGALRDKTHCITVMGEQSGVDVVSMRVSDGDKIDIEGLSLDVLYTPGHTDDSYSFILPDRVFTGDTLLIRGTGRTDFQNGDPRAQYESIFGRLLKLPDQTLIFPAHDYKGDTVSTIGEEKACNPRLQVKSVDQYVDLMNSLHLPNPKMMDVAVPANLHMGLAQDEVARRGWAVSATQAKDIVGRPDVVLIDLRERREREKHGVIPGSLHAPYPALEDNVKPGGVLHQLGTTTSNQLLFYCAFGERSAMAVQAAQNAGLTRVRHIQGGIEAWRVAGGLISRDG
;
A
#
# COMPACT_ATOMS: atom_id res chain seq x y z
N MET A 1 -16.06 14.13 5.14
CA MET A 1 -15.34 12.84 5.04
C MET A 1 -16.36 11.71 5.04
N ILE A 2 -16.36 10.91 3.98
CA ILE A 2 -17.01 9.60 3.93
C ILE A 2 -16.10 8.63 4.68
N PHE A 3 -16.67 7.89 5.62
CA PHE A 3 -16.01 6.83 6.36
C PHE A 3 -16.95 5.63 6.42
N ARG A 4 -16.46 4.45 6.03
CA ARG A 4 -17.16 3.18 6.17
C ARG A 4 -16.23 2.16 6.79
N GLN A 5 -16.65 1.62 7.94
CA GLN A 5 -16.06 0.43 8.52
C GLN A 5 -16.87 -0.78 8.04
N LEU A 6 -16.19 -1.73 7.42
CA LEU A 6 -16.75 -2.95 6.88
C LEU A 6 -16.18 -4.11 7.70
N PHE A 7 -16.97 -5.17 7.88
CA PHE A 7 -16.55 -6.32 8.67
C PHE A 7 -16.67 -7.59 7.84
N ASP A 8 -15.62 -8.40 7.85
CA ASP A 8 -15.69 -9.80 7.44
C ASP A 8 -15.85 -10.71 8.67
N SER A 9 -16.92 -11.49 8.68
CA SER A 9 -17.24 -12.39 9.79
C SER A 9 -16.46 -13.70 9.78
N VAL A 10 -15.71 -14.01 8.72
CA VAL A 10 -14.93 -15.27 8.63
C VAL A 10 -13.59 -15.10 9.33
N SER A 11 -12.89 -14.00 9.06
CA SER A 11 -11.61 -13.65 9.66
C SER A 11 -11.72 -12.66 10.82
N SER A 12 -12.89 -12.09 11.07
CA SER A 12 -13.10 -11.03 12.07
C SER A 12 -12.39 -9.71 11.72
N THR A 13 -12.10 -9.49 10.43
CA THR A 13 -11.35 -8.33 9.94
C THR A 13 -12.25 -7.12 9.73
N TYR A 14 -11.77 -5.95 10.15
CA TYR A 14 -12.27 -4.65 9.76
C TYR A 14 -11.50 -4.10 8.56
N THR A 15 -12.26 -3.68 7.55
CA THR A 15 -11.75 -2.93 6.39
C THR A 15 -12.29 -1.51 6.46
N TYR A 16 -11.47 -0.51 6.16
CA TYR A 16 -11.87 0.90 6.24
C TYR A 16 -11.83 1.59 4.89
N LEU A 17 -12.96 2.08 4.41
CA LEU A 17 -13.04 2.93 3.20
C LEU A 17 -13.17 4.40 3.60
N LEU A 18 -12.28 5.23 3.06
CA LEU A 18 -12.20 6.66 3.30
C LEU A 18 -12.29 7.45 1.99
N ALA A 19 -13.02 8.57 2.02
CA ALA A 19 -13.00 9.58 0.96
C ALA A 19 -13.33 10.96 1.54
N SER A 20 -12.86 12.04 0.91
CA SER A 20 -13.18 13.40 1.38
C SER A 20 -14.65 13.77 1.13
N ARG A 21 -15.18 13.40 -0.03
CA ARG A 21 -16.54 13.68 -0.54
C ARG A 21 -17.04 12.60 -1.51
N GLN A 22 -18.33 12.64 -1.83
CA GLN A 22 -18.92 11.87 -2.93
C GLN A 22 -18.39 12.36 -4.29
N GLY A 23 -18.22 11.49 -5.28
CA GLY A 23 -17.61 11.84 -6.58
C GLY A 23 -16.09 12.03 -6.50
N GLY A 24 -15.45 11.62 -5.39
CA GLY A 24 -14.07 11.91 -5.06
C GLY A 24 -13.15 10.69 -5.11
N GLU A 25 -11.88 10.93 -4.80
CA GLU A 25 -10.91 9.86 -4.61
C GLU A 25 -11.14 9.12 -3.29
N ALA A 26 -10.88 7.82 -3.29
CA ALA A 26 -11.02 6.95 -2.13
C ALA A 26 -9.75 6.14 -1.86
N LEU A 27 -9.60 5.78 -0.60
CA LEU A 27 -8.58 4.87 -0.09
C LEU A 27 -9.26 3.78 0.74
N ILE A 28 -8.79 2.55 0.63
CA ILE A 28 -9.24 1.42 1.45
C ILE A 28 -8.08 0.83 2.25
N ILE A 29 -8.31 0.49 3.53
CA ILE A 29 -7.32 -0.11 4.44
C ILE A 29 -7.77 -1.53 4.79
N ASP A 30 -6.84 -2.49 4.73
CA ASP A 30 -7.00 -3.92 5.05
C ASP A 30 -8.19 -4.59 4.31
N PRO A 31 -8.25 -4.53 2.95
CA PRO A 31 -9.29 -5.20 2.20
C PRO A 31 -9.12 -6.72 2.23
N VAL A 32 -10.22 -7.45 2.40
CA VAL A 32 -10.27 -8.93 2.33
C VAL A 32 -10.64 -9.38 0.92
N LEU A 33 -9.92 -10.38 0.36
CA LEU A 33 -10.09 -10.84 -1.02
C LEU A 33 -11.54 -11.25 -1.34
N GLU A 34 -12.17 -12.02 -0.46
CA GLU A 34 -13.53 -12.54 -0.64
C GLU A 34 -14.59 -11.43 -0.61
N LYS A 35 -14.24 -10.20 -0.21
CA LYS A 35 -15.13 -9.05 -0.14
C LYS A 35 -14.91 -8.03 -1.26
N VAL A 36 -13.98 -8.27 -2.17
CA VAL A 36 -13.62 -7.33 -3.24
C VAL A 36 -14.84 -6.86 -4.04
N ASP A 37 -15.74 -7.78 -4.44
CA ASP A 37 -16.94 -7.40 -5.20
C ASP A 37 -17.87 -6.47 -4.41
N ARG A 38 -17.96 -6.66 -3.09
CA ARG A 38 -18.72 -5.77 -2.20
C ARG A 38 -18.06 -4.39 -2.11
N TYR A 39 -16.73 -4.32 -2.07
CA TYR A 39 -16.01 -3.04 -2.07
C TYR A 39 -16.21 -2.29 -3.39
N ILE A 40 -16.14 -2.99 -4.53
CA ILE A 40 -16.43 -2.41 -5.85
C ILE A 40 -17.85 -1.87 -5.94
N GLN A 41 -18.85 -2.63 -5.47
CA GLN A 41 -20.23 -2.14 -5.44
C GLN A 41 -20.36 -0.88 -4.57
N LEU A 42 -19.74 -0.87 -3.39
CA LEU A 42 -19.79 0.29 -2.49
C LEU A 42 -19.12 1.53 -3.10
N LEU A 43 -18.01 1.36 -3.82
CA LEU A 43 -17.36 2.44 -4.56
C LEU A 43 -18.29 3.01 -5.63
N GLN A 44 -19.01 2.17 -6.37
CA GLN A 44 -19.99 2.59 -7.37
C GLN A 44 -21.19 3.33 -6.75
N ASP A 45 -21.77 2.77 -5.67
CA ASP A 45 -22.91 3.34 -4.98
C ASP A 45 -22.60 4.72 -4.39
N LEU A 46 -21.35 4.95 -3.99
CA LEU A 46 -20.87 6.20 -3.43
C LEU A 46 -20.19 7.12 -4.47
N ASP A 47 -20.21 6.74 -5.75
CA ASP A 47 -19.53 7.47 -6.83
C ASP A 47 -18.06 7.80 -6.48
N LEU A 48 -17.28 6.78 -6.09
CA LEU A 48 -15.90 6.95 -5.64
C LEU A 48 -14.92 6.29 -6.60
N LYS A 49 -13.80 6.98 -6.85
CA LYS A 49 -12.66 6.41 -7.58
C LYS A 49 -11.64 5.90 -6.57
N LEU A 50 -11.42 4.58 -6.51
CA LEU A 50 -10.40 4.00 -5.64
C LEU A 50 -9.00 4.31 -6.19
N ILE A 51 -8.23 5.11 -5.45
CA ILE A 51 -6.87 5.51 -5.84
C ILE A 51 -5.83 4.70 -5.08
N LYS A 52 -6.11 4.33 -3.82
CA LYS A 52 -5.16 3.60 -2.97
C LYS A 52 -5.82 2.45 -2.22
N ALA A 53 -5.15 1.32 -2.17
CA ALA A 53 -5.49 0.22 -1.30
C ALA A 53 -4.25 -0.09 -0.44
N VAL A 54 -4.43 -0.17 0.87
CA VAL A 54 -3.34 -0.20 1.84
C VAL A 54 -3.54 -1.40 2.77
N ASP A 55 -2.48 -2.15 3.03
CA ASP A 55 -2.46 -3.09 4.15
C ASP A 55 -1.58 -2.55 5.28
N THR A 56 -2.02 -2.76 6.51
CA THR A 56 -1.26 -2.42 7.73
C THR A 56 -0.08 -3.35 7.95
N HIS A 57 -0.19 -4.61 7.53
CA HIS A 57 0.84 -5.66 7.64
C HIS A 57 0.50 -6.83 6.71
N ILE A 58 1.41 -7.80 6.56
CA ILE A 58 1.06 -9.09 5.93
C ILE A 58 0.13 -9.87 6.86
N HIS A 59 -1.14 -10.01 6.47
CA HIS A 59 -2.16 -10.72 7.27
C HIS A 59 -1.95 -12.24 7.27
N ALA A 60 -2.28 -12.92 8.38
CA ALA A 60 -2.16 -14.38 8.53
C ALA A 60 -3.50 -15.11 8.62
N ASP A 61 -4.59 -14.38 8.77
CA ASP A 61 -5.95 -14.87 8.99
C ASP A 61 -6.81 -14.81 7.72
N HIS A 62 -6.45 -13.95 6.75
CA HIS A 62 -7.14 -13.80 5.47
C HIS A 62 -6.17 -13.49 4.31
N ILE A 63 -6.63 -13.72 3.09
CA ILE A 63 -5.92 -13.28 1.88
C ILE A 63 -6.34 -11.84 1.57
N THR A 64 -5.37 -10.95 1.37
CA THR A 64 -5.63 -9.55 1.07
C THR A 64 -6.28 -9.34 -0.30
N GLY A 65 -7.17 -8.35 -0.37
CA GLY A 65 -7.82 -7.88 -1.58
C GLY A 65 -6.99 -6.89 -2.40
N LEU A 66 -5.78 -6.50 -1.96
CA LEU A 66 -4.93 -5.51 -2.64
C LEU A 66 -4.75 -5.80 -4.14
N GLY A 67 -4.30 -7.01 -4.47
CA GLY A 67 -4.05 -7.41 -5.86
C GLY A 67 -5.31 -7.38 -6.73
N ALA A 68 -6.42 -7.91 -6.20
CA ALA A 68 -7.69 -7.94 -6.93
C ALA A 68 -8.30 -6.55 -7.12
N LEU A 69 -8.20 -5.66 -6.12
CA LEU A 69 -8.64 -4.27 -6.25
C LEU A 69 -7.81 -3.52 -7.29
N ARG A 70 -6.48 -3.66 -7.22
CA ARG A 70 -5.54 -3.12 -8.21
C ARG A 70 -5.90 -3.55 -9.63
N ASP A 71 -6.17 -4.84 -9.83
CA ASP A 71 -6.47 -5.37 -11.16
C ASP A 71 -7.83 -4.88 -11.69
N LYS A 72 -8.79 -4.60 -10.80
CA LYS A 72 -10.13 -4.10 -11.16
C LYS A 72 -10.22 -2.58 -11.28
N THR A 73 -9.39 -1.81 -10.57
CA THR A 73 -9.54 -0.34 -10.46
C THR A 73 -8.29 0.44 -10.82
N HIS A 74 -7.16 -0.24 -11.07
CA HIS A 74 -5.85 0.38 -11.26
C HIS A 74 -5.41 1.27 -10.09
N CYS A 75 -5.87 0.98 -8.86
CA CYS A 75 -5.41 1.67 -7.67
C CYS A 75 -3.94 1.33 -7.36
N ILE A 76 -3.26 2.23 -6.65
CA ILE A 76 -1.93 1.99 -6.09
C ILE A 76 -2.10 1.12 -4.84
N THR A 77 -1.49 -0.06 -4.85
CA THR A 77 -1.30 -0.89 -3.65
C THR A 77 -0.16 -0.34 -2.81
N VAL A 78 -0.37 -0.23 -1.49
CA VAL A 78 0.57 0.39 -0.55
C VAL A 78 0.82 -0.54 0.63
N MET A 79 2.10 -0.72 0.99
CA MET A 79 2.52 -1.40 2.22
C MET A 79 3.77 -0.75 2.79
N GLY A 80 4.10 -1.09 4.05
CA GLY A 80 5.34 -0.67 4.69
C GLY A 80 6.60 -1.12 3.95
N GLU A 81 7.69 -0.37 4.06
CA GLU A 81 8.97 -0.72 3.44
C GLU A 81 9.58 -2.02 3.97
N GLN A 82 9.26 -2.41 5.20
CA GLN A 82 9.68 -3.67 5.85
C GLN A 82 8.86 -4.88 5.36
N SER A 83 7.77 -4.67 4.62
CA SER A 83 6.98 -5.78 4.11
C SER A 83 7.77 -6.56 3.07
N GLY A 84 7.91 -7.88 3.30
CA GLY A 84 8.62 -8.81 2.42
C GLY A 84 7.88 -9.16 1.13
N VAL A 85 6.84 -8.40 0.76
CA VAL A 85 6.00 -8.68 -0.41
C VAL A 85 6.75 -8.48 -1.71
N ASP A 86 6.53 -9.34 -2.70
CA ASP A 86 7.24 -9.25 -3.98
C ASP A 86 6.75 -8.09 -4.87
N VAL A 87 5.46 -7.75 -4.75
CA VAL A 87 4.78 -6.81 -5.65
C VAL A 87 3.82 -5.92 -4.86
N VAL A 88 4.20 -4.66 -4.69
CA VAL A 88 3.37 -3.57 -4.17
C VAL A 88 3.70 -2.24 -4.86
N SER A 89 2.67 -1.55 -5.35
CA SER A 89 2.86 -0.37 -6.20
C SER A 89 3.67 0.73 -5.52
N MET A 90 3.52 0.88 -4.21
CA MET A 90 4.19 1.89 -3.39
C MET A 90 4.60 1.31 -2.04
N ARG A 91 5.79 1.71 -1.58
CA ARG A 91 6.28 1.44 -0.22
C ARG A 91 6.34 2.73 0.56
N VAL A 92 5.96 2.67 1.83
CA VAL A 92 6.01 3.80 2.76
C VAL A 92 6.90 3.48 3.95
N SER A 93 7.62 4.49 4.42
CA SER A 93 8.48 4.41 5.62
C SER A 93 7.85 5.20 6.78
N ASP A 94 8.41 5.06 7.97
CA ASP A 94 8.02 5.87 9.12
C ASP A 94 8.11 7.38 8.81
N GLY A 95 7.03 8.13 9.14
CA GLY A 95 6.94 9.57 8.91
C GLY A 95 6.60 9.98 7.48
N ASP A 96 6.42 9.04 6.55
CA ASP A 96 5.83 9.33 5.24
C ASP A 96 4.33 9.66 5.36
N LYS A 97 3.73 10.06 4.24
CA LYS A 97 2.30 10.36 4.12
C LYS A 97 1.67 9.59 2.97
N ILE A 98 0.44 9.13 3.18
CA ILE A 98 -0.41 8.55 2.13
C ILE A 98 -1.53 9.54 1.83
N ASP A 99 -1.50 10.16 0.65
CA ASP A 99 -2.52 11.15 0.26
C ASP A 99 -3.51 10.64 -0.77
N ILE A 100 -4.72 11.15 -0.69
CA ILE A 100 -5.73 11.18 -1.76
C ILE A 100 -6.39 12.56 -1.73
N GLU A 101 -7.28 12.88 -2.68
CA GLU A 101 -8.02 14.15 -2.70
C GLU A 101 -8.63 14.47 -1.32
N GLY A 102 -8.12 15.52 -0.68
CA GLY A 102 -8.63 16.06 0.58
C GLY A 102 -8.31 15.24 1.85
N LEU A 103 -7.53 14.16 1.76
CA LEU A 103 -7.10 13.37 2.93
C LEU A 103 -5.59 13.07 2.86
N SER A 104 -4.94 13.09 4.02
CA SER A 104 -3.51 12.80 4.18
C SER A 104 -3.33 12.00 5.45
N LEU A 105 -2.91 10.73 5.32
CA LEU A 105 -2.68 9.84 6.45
C LEU A 105 -1.18 9.87 6.78
N ASP A 106 -0.84 10.14 8.03
CA ASP A 106 0.52 10.01 8.54
C ASP A 106 0.85 8.53 8.75
N VAL A 107 2.02 8.10 8.27
CA VAL A 107 2.49 6.71 8.36
C VAL A 107 3.35 6.56 9.61
N LEU A 108 2.97 5.62 10.47
CA LEU A 108 3.70 5.30 11.70
C LEU A 108 4.10 3.82 11.70
N TYR A 109 5.40 3.55 11.70
CA TYR A 109 5.90 2.17 11.82
C TYR A 109 5.62 1.61 13.23
N THR A 110 4.87 0.53 13.34
CA THR A 110 4.42 0.01 14.64
C THR A 110 4.67 -1.49 14.78
N PRO A 111 5.94 -1.94 14.66
CA PRO A 111 6.28 -3.35 14.71
C PRO A 111 5.92 -3.97 16.05
N GLY A 112 5.76 -5.28 16.03
CA GLY A 112 5.60 -6.09 17.23
C GLY A 112 4.59 -7.22 17.04
N HIS A 113 3.44 -6.92 16.40
CA HIS A 113 2.58 -8.00 15.90
C HIS A 113 3.30 -8.76 14.80
N THR A 114 3.77 -8.01 13.80
CA THR A 114 4.74 -8.43 12.79
C THR A 114 5.90 -7.42 12.74
N ASP A 115 7.00 -7.76 12.07
CA ASP A 115 8.10 -6.82 11.79
C ASP A 115 7.80 -5.86 10.63
N ASP A 116 6.64 -6.00 9.97
CA ASP A 116 6.17 -5.10 8.91
C ASP A 116 4.89 -4.34 9.27
N SER A 117 4.52 -4.30 10.55
CA SER A 117 3.30 -3.63 11.02
C SER A 117 3.41 -2.10 10.97
N TYR A 118 2.37 -1.47 10.43
CA TYR A 118 2.20 -0.03 10.35
C TYR A 118 0.83 0.41 10.86
N SER A 119 0.79 1.62 11.42
CA SER A 119 -0.41 2.35 11.77
C SER A 119 -0.56 3.60 10.90
N PHE A 120 -1.79 3.99 10.60
CA PHE A 120 -2.08 5.16 9.77
C PHE A 120 -2.93 6.17 10.53
N ILE A 121 -2.50 7.44 10.56
CA ILE A 121 -3.08 8.46 11.44
C ILE A 121 -3.78 9.54 10.61
N LEU A 122 -5.00 9.88 11.01
CA LEU A 122 -5.71 11.09 10.64
C LEU A 122 -5.82 12.01 11.88
N PRO A 123 -6.21 13.29 11.72
CA PRO A 123 -6.28 14.21 12.86
C PRO A 123 -7.13 13.74 14.04
N ASP A 124 -8.20 12.97 13.80
CA ASP A 124 -9.14 12.51 14.82
C ASP A 124 -9.01 11.02 15.18
N ARG A 125 -8.25 10.22 14.43
CA ARG A 125 -8.24 8.76 14.56
C ARG A 125 -6.92 8.13 14.10
N VAL A 126 -6.69 6.90 14.55
CA VAL A 126 -5.60 6.04 14.10
C VAL A 126 -6.13 4.67 13.72
N PHE A 127 -5.67 4.16 12.58
CA PHE A 127 -5.84 2.78 12.15
C PHE A 127 -4.63 1.99 12.65
N THR A 128 -4.84 1.09 13.60
CA THR A 128 -3.74 0.48 14.38
C THR A 128 -3.30 -0.89 13.89
N GLY A 129 -3.91 -1.36 12.79
CA GLY A 129 -3.75 -2.74 12.34
C GLY A 129 -3.98 -3.70 13.51
N ASP A 130 -3.08 -4.66 13.65
CA ASP A 130 -3.05 -5.57 14.80
C ASP A 130 -2.01 -5.17 15.87
N THR A 131 -1.40 -3.97 15.80
CA THR A 131 -0.51 -3.54 16.90
C THR A 131 -1.31 -3.31 18.19
N LEU A 132 -2.41 -2.55 18.11
CA LEU A 132 -3.28 -2.23 19.25
C LEU A 132 -4.73 -2.57 18.91
N LEU A 133 -5.38 -3.35 19.77
CA LEU A 133 -6.77 -3.78 19.62
C LEU A 133 -7.64 -3.19 20.74
N ILE A 134 -8.96 -3.32 20.62
CA ILE A 134 -9.89 -2.88 21.67
C ILE A 134 -9.76 -3.83 22.88
N ARG A 135 -9.31 -3.30 24.02
CA ARG A 135 -9.02 -4.06 25.25
C ARG A 135 -8.05 -5.23 25.02
N GLY A 136 -7.16 -5.11 24.04
CA GLY A 136 -6.16 -6.11 23.71
C GLY A 136 -5.03 -5.55 22.85
N THR A 137 -4.17 -6.44 22.35
CA THR A 137 -3.09 -6.16 21.40
C THR A 137 -2.99 -7.33 20.42
N GLY A 138 -2.32 -7.17 19.30
CA GLY A 138 -1.99 -8.33 18.46
C GLY A 138 -1.09 -9.31 19.21
N ARG A 139 -1.12 -10.57 18.79
CA ARG A 139 -0.16 -11.57 19.26
C ARG A 139 1.25 -11.25 18.73
N THR A 140 2.30 -11.82 19.32
CA THR A 140 3.70 -11.45 18.98
C THR A 140 4.60 -12.69 18.82
N ASP A 141 4.02 -13.84 18.52
CA ASP A 141 4.66 -15.15 18.51
C ASP A 141 4.80 -15.77 17.10
N PHE A 142 4.37 -15.05 16.06
CA PHE A 142 4.50 -15.42 14.64
C PHE A 142 4.99 -14.23 13.81
N GLN A 143 5.39 -14.48 12.56
CA GLN A 143 5.76 -13.44 11.57
C GLN A 143 6.78 -12.41 12.10
N ASN A 144 7.84 -12.91 12.75
CA ASN A 144 8.87 -12.09 13.43
C ASN A 144 8.30 -11.13 14.49
N GLY A 145 7.15 -11.47 15.08
CA GLY A 145 6.57 -10.73 16.19
C GLY A 145 7.55 -10.61 17.36
N ASP A 146 7.53 -9.45 18.00
CA ASP A 146 8.40 -9.11 19.12
C ASP A 146 7.60 -8.28 20.15
N PRO A 147 7.33 -8.83 21.35
CA PRO A 147 6.60 -8.09 22.37
C PRO A 147 7.35 -6.87 22.90
N ARG A 148 8.68 -6.81 22.85
CA ARG A 148 9.43 -5.58 23.20
C ARG A 148 9.22 -4.51 22.14
N ALA A 149 9.30 -4.86 20.86
CA ALA A 149 8.99 -3.93 19.78
C ALA A 149 7.53 -3.45 19.87
N GLN A 150 6.58 -4.35 20.14
CA GLN A 150 5.17 -4.00 20.32
C GLN A 150 4.96 -3.03 21.50
N TYR A 151 5.66 -3.26 22.61
CA TYR A 151 5.63 -2.35 23.76
C TYR A 151 6.11 -0.95 23.38
N GLU A 152 7.24 -0.81 22.68
CA GLU A 152 7.74 0.49 22.23
C GLU A 152 6.79 1.17 21.23
N SER A 153 6.24 0.41 20.29
CA SER A 153 5.21 0.88 19.35
C SER A 153 3.98 1.43 20.07
N ILE A 154 3.50 0.74 21.09
CA ILE A 154 2.32 1.15 21.85
C ILE A 154 2.65 2.29 22.82
N PHE A 155 3.51 2.07 23.82
CA PHE A 155 3.77 3.01 24.91
C PHE A 155 4.63 4.21 24.49
N GLY A 156 5.60 3.98 23.61
CA GLY A 156 6.50 5.01 23.11
C GLY A 156 5.85 5.89 22.05
N ARG A 157 4.87 5.37 21.29
CA ARG A 157 4.33 6.04 20.09
C ARG A 157 2.81 6.19 20.11
N LEU A 158 2.04 5.11 19.98
CA LEU A 158 0.57 5.21 19.87
C LEU A 158 -0.06 5.90 21.09
N LEU A 159 0.33 5.53 22.30
CA LEU A 159 -0.19 6.15 23.54
C LEU A 159 0.30 7.60 23.76
N LYS A 160 1.17 8.14 22.90
CA LYS A 160 1.52 9.57 22.91
C LYS A 160 0.52 10.43 22.13
N LEU A 161 -0.37 9.80 21.35
CA LEU A 161 -1.48 10.49 20.71
C LEU A 161 -2.46 11.06 21.76
N PRO A 162 -3.25 12.09 21.41
CA PRO A 162 -4.27 12.65 22.28
C PRO A 162 -5.28 11.59 22.75
N ASP A 163 -5.75 11.70 23.99
CA ASP A 163 -6.64 10.70 24.59
C ASP A 163 -7.96 10.52 23.82
N GLN A 164 -8.46 11.57 23.18
CA GLN A 164 -9.68 11.56 22.36
C GLN A 164 -9.50 10.94 20.96
N THR A 165 -8.27 10.61 20.56
CA THR A 165 -8.02 9.99 19.25
C THR A 165 -8.68 8.62 19.20
N LEU A 166 -9.55 8.43 18.20
CA LEU A 166 -10.26 7.17 17.98
C LEU A 166 -9.30 6.08 17.51
N ILE A 167 -9.50 4.85 17.98
CA ILE A 167 -8.73 3.68 17.58
C ILE A 167 -9.60 2.77 16.72
N PHE A 168 -9.10 2.45 15.53
CA PHE A 168 -9.71 1.54 14.58
C PHE A 168 -8.75 0.38 14.28
N PRO A 169 -8.90 -0.79 14.93
CA PRO A 169 -8.01 -1.94 14.73
C PRO A 169 -8.32 -2.70 13.44
N ALA A 170 -7.44 -3.60 13.00
CA ALA A 170 -7.74 -4.52 11.90
C ALA A 170 -8.68 -5.65 12.33
N HIS A 171 -8.76 -6.01 13.62
CA HIS A 171 -9.61 -7.10 14.09
C HIS A 171 -10.39 -6.77 15.36
N ASP A 172 -11.58 -7.36 15.46
CA ASP A 172 -12.29 -7.55 16.73
C ASP A 172 -13.08 -8.86 16.73
N TYR A 173 -13.19 -9.46 17.92
CA TYR A 173 -13.79 -10.78 18.12
C TYR A 173 -15.01 -10.75 19.05
N LYS A 174 -15.44 -9.56 19.51
CA LYS A 174 -16.50 -9.34 20.50
C LYS A 174 -17.66 -8.48 19.96
N GLY A 175 -17.49 -7.88 18.79
CA GLY A 175 -18.41 -6.93 18.18
C GLY A 175 -18.12 -5.47 18.53
N ASP A 176 -16.98 -5.18 19.16
CA ASP A 176 -16.56 -3.81 19.47
C ASP A 176 -15.96 -3.15 18.22
N THR A 177 -16.46 -1.97 17.85
CA THR A 177 -16.12 -1.34 16.56
C THR A 177 -15.07 -0.24 16.64
N VAL A 178 -14.95 0.44 17.79
CA VAL A 178 -14.07 1.60 17.98
C VAL A 178 -13.76 1.78 19.47
N SER A 179 -12.57 2.29 19.79
CA SER A 179 -12.18 2.75 21.14
C SER A 179 -11.47 4.10 21.04
N THR A 180 -10.83 4.56 22.12
CA THR A 180 -9.99 5.76 22.13
C THR A 180 -8.66 5.50 22.81
N ILE A 181 -7.65 6.31 22.52
CA ILE A 181 -6.33 6.24 23.20
C ILE A 181 -6.49 6.34 24.72
N GLY A 182 -7.33 7.26 25.20
CA GLY A 182 -7.60 7.44 26.63
C GLY A 182 -8.25 6.22 27.26
N GLU A 183 -9.22 5.62 26.58
CA GLU A 183 -9.86 4.39 27.04
C GLU A 183 -8.89 3.21 27.08
N GLU A 184 -8.05 3.01 26.05
CA GLU A 184 -7.10 1.90 26.06
C GLU A 184 -6.04 2.09 27.14
N LYS A 185 -5.53 3.32 27.37
CA LYS A 185 -4.65 3.61 28.51
C LYS A 185 -5.26 3.18 29.85
N ALA A 186 -6.54 3.51 30.06
CA ALA A 186 -7.21 3.30 31.34
C ALA A 186 -7.70 1.85 31.53
N CYS A 187 -8.11 1.17 30.45
CA CYS A 187 -8.93 -0.03 30.56
C CYS A 187 -8.40 -1.23 29.77
N ASN A 188 -7.37 -1.09 28.94
CA ASN A 188 -6.79 -2.23 28.25
C ASN A 188 -6.01 -3.09 29.25
N PRO A 189 -6.41 -4.35 29.49
CA PRO A 189 -5.78 -5.20 30.50
C PRO A 189 -4.32 -5.51 30.18
N ARG A 190 -3.92 -5.50 28.90
CA ARG A 190 -2.52 -5.75 28.49
C ARG A 190 -1.62 -4.54 28.68
N LEU A 191 -2.21 -3.36 28.85
CA LEU A 191 -1.46 -2.11 29.09
C LEU A 191 -1.28 -1.82 30.59
N GLN A 192 -1.90 -2.60 31.48
CA GLN A 192 -1.79 -2.47 32.94
C GLN A 192 -0.51 -3.12 33.51
N VAL A 193 0.60 -2.91 32.82
CA VAL A 193 1.93 -3.42 33.14
C VAL A 193 2.82 -2.30 33.67
N LYS A 194 3.80 -2.63 34.51
CA LYS A 194 4.71 -1.68 35.16
C LYS A 194 6.05 -1.51 34.44
N SER A 195 6.36 -2.40 33.51
CA SER A 195 7.60 -2.39 32.74
C SER A 195 7.45 -3.15 31.43
N VAL A 196 8.38 -2.91 30.50
CA VAL A 196 8.50 -3.69 29.26
C VAL A 196 8.68 -5.18 29.55
N ASP A 197 9.44 -5.56 30.59
CA ASP A 197 9.65 -6.98 30.92
C ASP A 197 8.34 -7.65 31.35
N GLN A 198 7.51 -6.97 32.14
CA GLN A 198 6.19 -7.49 32.52
C GLN A 198 5.26 -7.63 31.30
N TYR A 199 5.36 -6.73 30.33
CA TYR A 199 4.63 -6.85 29.06
C TYR A 199 5.08 -8.08 28.27
N VAL A 200 6.40 -8.27 28.14
CA VAL A 200 7.00 -9.43 27.45
C VAL A 200 6.55 -10.73 28.10
N ASP A 201 6.63 -10.82 29.43
CA ASP A 201 6.20 -12.00 30.17
C ASP A 201 4.70 -12.28 29.95
N LEU A 202 3.87 -11.23 30.01
CA LEU A 202 2.43 -11.32 29.74
C LEU A 202 2.16 -11.88 28.33
N MET A 203 2.77 -11.28 27.30
CA MET A 203 2.53 -11.66 25.91
C MET A 203 3.01 -13.09 25.62
N ASN A 204 4.17 -13.49 26.14
CA ASN A 204 4.70 -14.85 26.00
C ASN A 204 3.85 -15.91 26.73
N SER A 205 3.05 -15.50 27.72
CA SER A 205 2.18 -16.39 28.49
C SER A 205 0.78 -16.61 27.89
N LEU A 206 0.44 -15.94 26.77
CA LEU A 206 -0.91 -16.01 26.20
C LEU A 206 -1.27 -17.39 25.62
N HIS A 207 -0.27 -18.18 25.20
CA HIS A 207 -0.42 -19.55 24.68
C HIS A 207 -1.62 -19.74 23.73
N LEU A 208 -1.79 -18.82 22.78
CA LEU A 208 -2.93 -18.81 21.88
C LEU A 208 -2.82 -19.92 20.82
N PRO A 209 -3.94 -20.51 20.37
CA PRO A 209 -3.94 -21.45 19.26
C PRO A 209 -3.28 -20.86 18.00
N ASN A 210 -2.68 -21.71 17.17
CA ASN A 210 -2.11 -21.28 15.90
C ASN A 210 -3.20 -20.66 14.99
N PRO A 211 -2.88 -19.60 14.22
CA PRO A 211 -3.84 -19.04 13.28
C PRO A 211 -4.19 -20.08 12.20
N LYS A 212 -5.49 -20.24 11.93
CA LYS A 212 -6.00 -21.33 11.07
C LYS A 212 -5.58 -21.23 9.61
N MET A 213 -5.36 -20.01 9.13
CA MET A 213 -5.09 -19.71 7.71
C MET A 213 -3.63 -19.36 7.44
N MET A 214 -2.76 -19.32 8.45
CA MET A 214 -1.41 -18.74 8.31
C MET A 214 -0.59 -19.39 7.20
N ASP A 215 -0.61 -20.72 7.10
CA ASP A 215 0.13 -21.50 6.09
C ASP A 215 -0.37 -21.28 4.65
N VAL A 216 -1.52 -20.63 4.48
CA VAL A 216 -2.13 -20.28 3.18
C VAL A 216 -2.06 -18.77 2.94
N ALA A 217 -2.49 -17.98 3.93
CA ALA A 217 -2.60 -16.53 3.84
C ALA A 217 -1.24 -15.85 3.73
N VAL A 218 -0.26 -16.18 4.58
CA VAL A 218 1.05 -15.52 4.56
C VAL A 218 1.77 -15.72 3.22
N PRO A 219 1.88 -16.95 2.66
CA PRO A 219 2.46 -17.13 1.33
C PRO A 219 1.68 -16.39 0.23
N ALA A 220 0.34 -16.40 0.27
CA ALA A 220 -0.47 -15.70 -0.73
C ALA A 220 -0.27 -14.18 -0.67
N ASN A 221 -0.19 -13.61 0.54
CA ASN A 221 -0.03 -12.18 0.79
C ASN A 221 1.40 -11.69 0.51
N LEU A 222 2.40 -12.58 0.54
CA LEU A 222 3.76 -12.27 0.03
C LEU A 222 3.79 -12.15 -1.50
N HIS A 223 2.93 -12.89 -2.19
CA HIS A 223 2.94 -13.03 -3.65
C HIS A 223 1.66 -12.47 -4.31
N MET A 224 1.26 -11.22 -3.99
CA MET A 224 0.02 -10.53 -4.42
C MET A 224 -0.16 -10.25 -5.94
N GLY A 225 0.19 -11.19 -6.80
CA GLY A 225 -0.08 -11.16 -8.23
C GLY A 225 0.97 -10.44 -9.07
N LEU A 226 1.10 -10.94 -10.31
CA LEU A 226 2.14 -10.73 -11.33
C LEU A 226 3.58 -11.02 -10.85
N ALA A 227 4.00 -12.28 -10.99
CA ALA A 227 5.41 -12.64 -10.85
C ALA A 227 6.25 -11.79 -11.83
N GLN A 228 7.26 -11.06 -11.31
CA GLN A 228 8.16 -10.26 -12.16
C GLN A 228 8.80 -11.11 -13.28
N ASP A 229 8.96 -12.41 -13.04
CA ASP A 229 9.41 -13.40 -14.02
C ASP A 229 8.50 -13.49 -15.25
N GLU A 230 7.18 -13.32 -15.09
CA GLU A 230 6.24 -13.35 -16.21
C GLU A 230 6.35 -12.10 -17.08
N VAL A 231 6.58 -10.93 -16.46
CA VAL A 231 6.86 -9.66 -17.14
C VAL A 231 8.18 -9.73 -17.91
N ALA A 232 9.22 -10.28 -17.28
CA ALA A 232 10.54 -10.46 -17.89
C ALA A 232 10.47 -11.42 -19.11
N ARG A 233 9.72 -12.53 -18.99
CA ARG A 233 9.52 -13.50 -20.09
C ARG A 233 8.82 -12.90 -21.31
N ARG A 234 7.99 -11.86 -21.14
CA ARG A 234 7.28 -11.20 -22.25
C ARG A 234 8.10 -10.13 -22.97
N GLY A 235 9.36 -9.88 -22.56
CA GLY A 235 10.28 -8.95 -23.24
C GLY A 235 9.98 -7.47 -23.03
N TRP A 236 9.14 -7.15 -22.05
CA TRP A 236 8.66 -5.79 -21.78
C TRP A 236 9.66 -4.92 -21.02
N ALA A 237 10.63 -5.55 -20.38
CA ALA A 237 11.66 -4.87 -19.61
C ALA A 237 12.83 -4.40 -20.48
N VAL A 238 13.37 -3.23 -20.16
CA VAL A 238 14.75 -2.82 -20.48
C VAL A 238 15.51 -2.63 -19.18
N SER A 239 16.79 -2.99 -19.16
CA SER A 239 17.63 -2.66 -18.01
C SER A 239 17.86 -1.15 -17.93
N ALA A 240 18.20 -0.64 -16.75
CA ALA A 240 18.56 0.76 -16.57
C ALA A 240 19.70 1.21 -17.49
N THR A 241 20.71 0.37 -17.71
CA THR A 241 21.80 0.65 -18.66
C THR A 241 21.29 0.76 -20.09
N GLN A 242 20.45 -0.18 -20.55
CA GLN A 242 19.85 -0.12 -21.88
C GLN A 242 18.94 1.10 -22.04
N ALA A 243 18.19 1.46 -21.00
CA ALA A 243 17.35 2.64 -20.97
C ALA A 243 18.19 3.91 -21.18
N LYS A 244 19.37 4.02 -20.56
CA LYS A 244 20.28 5.16 -20.73
C LYS A 244 20.73 5.34 -22.19
N ASP A 245 20.89 4.26 -22.94
CA ASP A 245 21.32 4.31 -24.34
C ASP A 245 20.22 4.76 -25.31
N ILE A 246 18.95 4.71 -24.89
CA ILE A 246 17.79 5.02 -25.72
C ILE A 246 17.03 6.28 -25.28
N VAL A 247 17.14 6.67 -24.00
CA VAL A 247 16.55 7.92 -23.49
C VAL A 247 17.21 9.11 -24.16
N GLY A 248 16.40 10.08 -24.60
CA GLY A 248 16.84 11.26 -25.36
C GLY A 248 16.80 11.08 -26.87
N ARG A 249 16.55 9.86 -27.38
CA ARG A 249 16.22 9.68 -28.80
C ARG A 249 14.84 10.28 -29.10
N PRO A 250 14.64 10.88 -30.29
CA PRO A 250 13.38 11.55 -30.64
C PRO A 250 12.19 10.59 -30.76
N ASP A 251 12.44 9.30 -30.94
CA ASP A 251 11.45 8.23 -31.04
C ASP A 251 11.14 7.56 -29.68
N VAL A 252 11.72 8.02 -28.57
CA VAL A 252 11.48 7.47 -27.23
C VAL A 252 10.85 8.52 -26.33
N VAL A 253 9.66 8.21 -25.82
CA VAL A 253 8.95 9.06 -24.86
C VAL A 253 9.03 8.39 -23.49
N LEU A 254 9.73 9.03 -22.56
CA LEU A 254 9.90 8.52 -21.20
C LEU A 254 8.71 8.96 -20.34
N ILE A 255 8.06 8.02 -19.64
CA ILE A 255 6.84 8.27 -18.86
C ILE A 255 7.08 7.97 -17.38
N ASP A 256 6.91 8.97 -16.52
CA ASP A 256 6.98 8.84 -15.07
C ASP A 256 5.59 8.56 -14.50
N LEU A 257 5.40 7.38 -13.90
CA LEU A 257 4.12 6.96 -13.32
C LEU A 257 3.99 7.29 -11.83
N ARG A 258 5.02 7.89 -11.22
CA ARG A 258 5.05 8.14 -9.77
C ARG A 258 4.16 9.32 -9.39
N GLU A 259 3.78 9.36 -8.12
CA GLU A 259 3.06 10.52 -7.57
C GLU A 259 3.99 11.74 -7.42
N ARG A 260 3.40 12.94 -7.31
CA ARG A 260 4.18 14.18 -7.15
C ARG A 260 5.16 14.13 -5.99
N ARG A 261 4.75 13.61 -4.83
CA ARG A 261 5.64 13.50 -3.66
C ARG A 261 6.84 12.60 -3.88
N GLU A 262 6.68 11.50 -4.59
CA GLU A 262 7.80 10.63 -4.96
C GLU A 262 8.78 11.37 -5.89
N ARG A 263 8.27 12.21 -6.80
CA ARG A 263 9.07 13.04 -7.72
C ARG A 263 9.80 14.15 -6.97
N GLU A 264 9.14 14.80 -6.01
CA GLU A 264 9.74 15.81 -5.12
C GLU A 264 10.84 15.20 -4.23
N LYS A 265 10.58 14.03 -3.63
CA LYS A 265 11.51 13.33 -2.72
C LYS A 265 12.71 12.74 -3.44
N HIS A 266 12.52 12.15 -4.61
CA HIS A 266 13.56 11.35 -5.29
C HIS A 266 14.09 11.94 -6.59
N GLY A 267 13.56 13.10 -7.02
CA GLY A 267 13.84 13.69 -8.33
C GLY A 267 13.17 12.91 -9.47
N VAL A 268 13.45 13.32 -10.70
CA VAL A 268 12.88 12.78 -11.95
C VAL A 268 13.98 12.49 -12.96
N ILE A 269 13.72 11.59 -13.91
CA ILE A 269 14.59 11.42 -15.07
C ILE A 269 14.30 12.58 -16.04
N PRO A 270 15.31 13.38 -16.46
CA PRO A 270 15.11 14.53 -17.32
C PRO A 270 14.38 14.18 -18.64
N GLY A 271 13.45 15.03 -19.06
CA GLY A 271 12.67 14.82 -20.28
C GLY A 271 11.52 13.81 -20.15
N SER A 272 11.23 13.33 -18.94
CA SER A 272 10.06 12.48 -18.69
C SER A 272 8.75 13.27 -18.72
N LEU A 273 7.72 12.68 -19.33
CA LEU A 273 6.34 13.10 -19.23
C LEU A 273 5.71 12.50 -17.96
N HIS A 274 5.09 13.33 -17.13
CA HIS A 274 4.39 12.86 -15.93
C HIS A 274 2.99 12.36 -16.27
N ALA A 275 2.72 11.09 -16.00
CA ALA A 275 1.40 10.47 -16.14
C ALA A 275 1.17 9.51 -14.96
N PRO A 276 0.68 9.99 -13.80
CA PRO A 276 0.49 9.17 -12.61
C PRO A 276 -0.28 7.88 -12.88
N TYR A 277 0.12 6.79 -12.23
CA TYR A 277 -0.50 5.47 -12.39
C TYR A 277 -2.04 5.46 -12.23
N PRO A 278 -2.67 6.18 -11.27
CA PRO A 278 -4.14 6.19 -11.15
C PRO A 278 -4.88 6.86 -12.31
N ALA A 279 -4.17 7.62 -13.16
CA ALA A 279 -4.70 8.23 -14.38
C ALA A 279 -4.32 7.44 -15.63
N LEU A 280 -3.66 6.28 -15.48
CA LEU A 280 -3.12 5.52 -16.60
C LEU A 280 -4.20 5.12 -17.61
N GLU A 281 -5.32 4.57 -17.14
CA GLU A 281 -6.41 4.10 -17.99
C GLU A 281 -6.94 5.22 -18.90
N ASP A 282 -7.15 6.42 -18.34
CA ASP A 282 -7.58 7.61 -19.07
C ASP A 282 -6.56 8.07 -20.11
N ASN A 283 -5.28 7.82 -19.84
CA ASN A 283 -4.18 8.20 -20.72
C ASN A 283 -3.94 7.20 -21.87
N VAL A 284 -4.11 5.90 -21.63
CA VAL A 284 -3.83 4.84 -22.62
C VAL A 284 -5.02 4.47 -23.49
N LYS A 285 -6.26 4.77 -23.06
CA LYS A 285 -7.46 4.56 -23.88
C LYS A 285 -7.48 5.46 -25.13
N PRO A 286 -8.18 5.08 -26.21
CA PRO A 286 -8.34 5.92 -27.39
C PRO A 286 -8.75 7.36 -27.06
N GLY A 287 -8.00 8.33 -27.57
CA GLY A 287 -8.16 9.76 -27.26
C GLY A 287 -7.30 10.29 -26.10
N GLY A 288 -6.74 9.41 -25.26
CA GLY A 288 -5.80 9.80 -24.19
C GLY A 288 -4.43 10.23 -24.71
N VAL A 289 -3.68 10.97 -23.89
CA VAL A 289 -2.38 11.56 -24.28
C VAL A 289 -1.37 10.49 -24.65
N LEU A 290 -1.23 9.45 -23.83
CA LEU A 290 -0.29 8.36 -24.10
C LEU A 290 -0.71 7.53 -25.30
N HIS A 291 -2.02 7.37 -25.53
CA HIS A 291 -2.53 6.70 -26.72
C HIS A 291 -2.14 7.43 -28.01
N GLN A 292 -2.32 8.75 -28.05
CA GLN A 292 -1.94 9.59 -29.20
C GLN A 292 -0.42 9.52 -29.45
N LEU A 293 0.37 9.60 -28.39
CA LEU A 293 1.82 9.49 -28.49
C LEU A 293 2.25 8.10 -28.99
N GLY A 294 1.65 7.03 -28.48
CA GLY A 294 2.03 5.65 -28.82
C GLY A 294 1.48 5.12 -30.14
N THR A 295 0.45 5.74 -30.71
CA THR A 295 -0.07 5.41 -32.06
C THR A 295 0.73 6.06 -33.19
N THR A 296 1.57 7.04 -32.87
CA THR A 296 2.55 7.58 -33.82
C THR A 296 3.60 6.49 -34.11
N THR A 297 3.72 6.06 -35.37
CA THR A 297 4.46 4.85 -35.78
C THR A 297 5.94 4.81 -35.36
N SER A 298 6.57 5.96 -35.13
CA SER A 298 7.94 6.05 -34.64
C SER A 298 8.06 5.81 -33.13
N ASN A 299 7.06 6.23 -32.35
CA ASN A 299 7.25 6.45 -30.92
C ASN A 299 7.26 5.13 -30.14
N GLN A 300 8.16 5.05 -29.17
CA GLN A 300 8.22 4.01 -28.16
C GLN A 300 7.96 4.66 -26.80
N LEU A 301 6.94 4.20 -26.09
CA LEU A 301 6.70 4.64 -24.72
C LEU A 301 7.54 3.80 -23.76
N LEU A 302 8.35 4.47 -22.95
CA LEU A 302 9.20 3.86 -21.95
C LEU A 302 8.71 4.27 -20.56
N PHE A 303 8.06 3.37 -19.84
CA PHE A 303 7.51 3.63 -18.52
C PHE A 303 8.55 3.43 -17.40
N TYR A 304 8.49 4.25 -16.36
CA TYR A 304 9.19 3.97 -15.11
C TYR A 304 8.37 4.38 -13.89
N CYS A 305 8.69 3.78 -12.76
CA CYS A 305 8.18 4.14 -11.44
C CYS A 305 9.33 4.06 -10.42
N ALA A 306 9.04 3.93 -9.12
CA ALA A 306 10.09 3.82 -8.10
C ALA A 306 10.98 2.58 -8.31
N PHE A 307 10.35 1.38 -8.35
CA PHE A 307 11.05 0.09 -8.35
C PHE A 307 10.74 -0.81 -9.56
N GLY A 308 9.97 -0.32 -10.53
CA GLY A 308 9.68 -1.03 -11.78
C GLY A 308 8.33 -1.77 -11.83
N GLU A 309 7.63 -1.87 -10.70
CA GLU A 309 6.39 -2.68 -10.58
C GLU A 309 5.18 -2.01 -11.24
N ARG A 310 4.85 -0.76 -10.89
CA ARG A 310 3.79 0.01 -11.57
C ARG A 310 4.05 0.14 -13.07
N SER A 311 5.32 0.27 -13.45
CA SER A 311 5.68 0.44 -14.86
C SER A 311 5.60 -0.87 -15.65
N ALA A 312 5.85 -2.02 -15.03
CA ALA A 312 5.55 -3.33 -15.63
C ALA A 312 4.04 -3.47 -15.92
N MET A 313 3.20 -3.14 -14.95
CA MET A 313 1.75 -3.16 -15.11
C MET A 313 1.25 -2.16 -16.16
N ALA A 314 1.89 -0.99 -16.24
CA ALA A 314 1.53 0.00 -17.23
C ALA A 314 1.78 -0.46 -18.66
N VAL A 315 2.83 -1.26 -18.89
CA VAL A 315 3.05 -1.91 -20.18
C VAL A 315 1.89 -2.83 -20.55
N GLN A 316 1.44 -3.68 -19.62
CA GLN A 316 0.30 -4.58 -19.85
C GLN A 316 -0.98 -3.79 -20.19
N ALA A 317 -1.29 -2.74 -19.43
CA ALA A 317 -2.46 -1.90 -19.68
C ALA A 317 -2.38 -1.19 -21.04
N ALA A 318 -1.22 -0.65 -21.40
CA ALA A 318 -0.99 0.00 -22.68
C ALA A 318 -1.16 -0.97 -23.87
N GLN A 319 -0.66 -2.20 -23.74
CA GLN A 319 -0.85 -3.24 -24.76
C GLN A 319 -2.31 -3.66 -24.92
N ASN A 320 -3.05 -3.80 -23.81
CA ASN A 320 -4.48 -4.08 -23.85
C ASN A 320 -5.26 -2.96 -24.56
N ALA A 321 -4.77 -1.72 -24.48
CA ALA A 321 -5.29 -0.57 -25.20
C ALA A 321 -4.79 -0.44 -26.66
N GLY A 322 -4.04 -1.43 -27.16
CA GLY A 322 -3.57 -1.50 -28.56
C GLY A 322 -2.21 -0.87 -28.83
N LEU A 323 -1.48 -0.42 -27.80
CA LEU A 323 -0.14 0.17 -27.95
C LEU A 323 0.93 -0.93 -27.99
N THR A 324 1.64 -1.05 -29.10
CA THR A 324 2.56 -2.17 -29.35
C THR A 324 4.03 -1.87 -29.01
N ARG A 325 4.44 -0.60 -29.09
CA ARG A 325 5.83 -0.16 -28.83
C ARG A 325 5.98 0.38 -27.41
N VAL A 326 5.72 -0.47 -26.43
CA VAL A 326 5.72 -0.10 -25.00
C VAL A 326 6.65 -0.99 -24.19
N ARG A 327 7.50 -0.37 -23.37
CA ARG A 327 8.46 -1.06 -22.50
C ARG A 327 8.55 -0.34 -21.15
N HIS A 328 9.19 -0.96 -20.16
CA HIS A 328 9.47 -0.30 -18.89
C HIS A 328 10.92 -0.47 -18.44
N ILE A 329 11.40 0.45 -17.61
CA ILE A 329 12.69 0.35 -16.94
C ILE A 329 12.56 -0.62 -15.76
N GLN A 330 13.27 -1.75 -15.84
CA GLN A 330 13.37 -2.73 -14.75
C GLN A 330 14.07 -2.09 -13.54
N GLY A 331 13.50 -2.28 -12.35
CA GLY A 331 14.01 -1.65 -11.11
C GLY A 331 13.72 -0.14 -11.01
N GLY A 332 13.00 0.45 -11.98
CA GLY A 332 12.53 1.84 -11.93
C GLY A 332 13.65 2.88 -11.84
N ILE A 333 13.35 4.00 -11.19
CA ILE A 333 14.28 5.11 -11.00
C ILE A 333 15.44 4.75 -10.05
N GLU A 334 15.23 3.78 -9.15
CA GLU A 334 16.29 3.34 -8.25
C GLU A 334 17.41 2.62 -9.02
N ALA A 335 17.05 1.67 -9.90
CA ALA A 335 18.02 1.03 -10.79
C ALA A 335 18.66 2.03 -11.76
N TRP A 336 17.90 3.03 -12.24
CA TRP A 336 18.45 4.14 -13.04
C TRP A 336 19.54 4.91 -12.28
N ARG A 337 19.32 5.23 -11.01
CA ARG A 337 20.31 5.89 -10.16
C ARG A 337 21.55 5.03 -9.95
N VAL A 338 21.37 3.75 -9.62
CA VAL A 338 22.49 2.79 -9.45
C VAL A 338 23.31 2.65 -10.74
N ALA A 339 22.67 2.69 -11.91
CA ALA A 339 23.35 2.70 -13.20
C ALA A 339 24.01 4.04 -13.57
N GLY A 340 24.04 5.02 -12.66
CA GLY A 340 24.61 6.35 -12.88
C GLY A 340 23.83 7.18 -13.90
N GLY A 341 22.51 7.03 -13.93
CA GLY A 341 21.62 7.85 -14.75
C GLY A 341 21.41 9.24 -14.15
N LEU A 342 21.17 10.24 -15.01
CA LEU A 342 20.92 11.62 -14.57
C LEU A 342 19.58 11.74 -13.87
N ILE A 343 19.54 12.51 -12.78
CA ILE A 343 18.33 12.86 -12.02
C ILE A 343 18.29 14.38 -11.91
N SER A 344 17.16 14.99 -12.27
CA SER A 344 16.88 16.39 -12.00
C SER A 344 15.89 16.53 -10.85
N ARG A 345 15.81 17.73 -10.25
CA ARG A 345 14.67 18.07 -9.40
C ARG A 345 13.40 18.12 -10.27
N ASP A 346 12.26 17.81 -9.66
CA ASP A 346 10.97 18.09 -10.31
C ASP A 346 10.83 19.61 -10.42
N GLY A 347 10.55 20.10 -11.64
CA GLY A 347 10.60 21.51 -12.01
C GLY A 347 9.27 22.22 -11.86
#